data_AF-U6D206-F1
#
_entry.id   AF-U6D206-F1
#
_cell.length_a   1.000
_cell.length_b   1.000
_cell.length_c   1.000
_cell.angle_alpha   90.00
_cell.angle_beta   90.00
_cell.angle_gamma   90.00
#
_symmetry.space_group_name_H-M   'P 1'
#
loop_
_entity.id
_entity.type
_entity.pdbx_description
1 polymer ?
#
loop_
_entity_poly.entity_id
_entity_poly.type
_entity_poly.pdbx_seq_one_letter_code
_entity_poly.pdbx_strand_id
1 'polypeptide(L)'
;SAVEWARNIPFFPDLQITDQVALLRLTWSELFVLNAAQCSMPLHVAPLLAAAGLHASPMSADRVVAFMDHIRIFQEQVEKLKALHVDSAEYSCLKAIVLFTSDACGLS
;
A
#
# COMPACT_ATOMS: atom_id res chain seq x y z
N SER A 1 10.70 -5.22 1.83
CA SER A 1 9.57 -4.93 0.90
C SER A 1 8.27 -5.58 1.39
N ALA A 2 7.08 -5.15 0.95
CA ALA A 2 5.80 -5.82 1.30
C ALA A 2 5.77 -7.29 0.88
N VAL A 3 6.33 -7.60 -0.30
CA VAL A 3 6.45 -8.99 -0.81
C VAL A 3 7.39 -9.81 0.07
N GLU A 4 8.52 -9.24 0.46
CA GLU A 4 9.49 -9.90 1.34
C GLU A 4 8.92 -10.14 2.73
N TRP A 5 8.16 -9.17 3.27
CA TRP A 5 7.43 -9.37 4.52
C TRP A 5 6.40 -10.51 4.40
N ALA A 6 5.61 -10.52 3.33
CA ALA A 6 4.61 -11.57 3.09
C ALA A 6 5.26 -12.97 2.96
N ARG A 7 6.43 -13.10 2.33
CA ARG A 7 7.16 -14.38 2.27
C ARG A 7 7.64 -14.91 3.62
N ASN A 8 7.67 -14.08 4.65
CA ASN A 8 8.16 -14.45 5.98
C ASN A 8 7.03 -14.57 7.02
N ILE A 9 5.77 -14.26 6.67
CA ILE A 9 4.65 -14.43 7.59
C ILE A 9 4.19 -15.90 7.60
N PRO A 10 3.77 -16.46 8.74
CA PRO A 10 3.21 -17.81 8.79
C PRO A 10 2.09 -18.04 7.77
N PHE A 11 1.99 -19.28 7.27
CA PHE A 11 0.98 -19.78 6.34
C PHE A 11 1.01 -19.20 4.91
N PHE A 12 1.49 -17.98 4.70
CA PHE A 12 1.53 -17.39 3.35
C PHE A 12 2.41 -18.19 2.36
N PRO A 13 3.62 -18.67 2.74
CA PRO A 13 4.44 -19.50 1.85
C PRO A 13 3.81 -20.87 1.51
N ASP A 14 2.86 -21.34 2.33
CA ASP A 14 2.20 -22.64 2.14
C ASP A 14 1.07 -22.56 1.10
N LEU A 15 0.61 -21.36 0.76
CA LEU A 15 -0.37 -21.13 -0.30
C LEU A 15 0.21 -21.46 -1.68
N GLN A 16 -0.63 -21.81 -2.63
CA GLN A 16 -0.21 -21.95 -4.02
C GLN A 16 0.38 -20.61 -4.52
N ILE A 17 1.42 -20.67 -5.35
CA ILE A 17 2.08 -19.46 -5.87
C ILE A 17 1.09 -18.55 -6.62
N THR A 18 0.11 -19.14 -7.31
CA THR A 18 -0.99 -18.41 -7.96
C THR A 18 -1.78 -17.57 -6.96
N ASP A 19 -2.09 -18.13 -5.80
CA ASP A 19 -2.87 -17.49 -4.75
C ASP A 19 -2.02 -16.44 -4.01
N GLN A 20 -0.75 -16.72 -3.75
CA GLN A 20 0.20 -15.73 -3.23
C GLN A 20 0.26 -14.49 -4.12
N VAL A 21 0.38 -14.69 -5.44
CA VAL A 21 0.40 -13.59 -6.42
C VAL A 21 -0.95 -12.88 -6.49
N ALA A 22 -2.06 -13.61 -6.45
CA ALA A 22 -3.41 -13.03 -6.48
C ALA A 22 -3.65 -12.13 -5.26
N LEU A 23 -3.37 -12.63 -4.05
CA LEU A 23 -3.52 -11.87 -2.80
C LEU A 23 -2.65 -10.62 -2.80
N LEU A 24 -1.37 -10.72 -3.18
CA LEU A 24 -0.48 -9.56 -3.26
C LEU A 24 -0.98 -8.55 -4.30
N ARG A 25 -1.49 -8.99 -5.45
CA ARG A 25 -2.05 -8.09 -6.48
C ARG A 25 -3.35 -7.42 -6.04
N LEU A 26 -4.14 -8.06 -5.20
CA LEU A 26 -5.37 -7.48 -4.68
C LEU A 26 -5.09 -6.44 -3.58
N THR A 27 -4.08 -6.70 -2.75
CA THR A 27 -3.87 -5.99 -1.48
C THR A 27 -2.67 -5.04 -1.47
N TRP A 28 -1.90 -4.96 -2.57
CA TRP A 28 -0.64 -4.20 -2.60
C TRP A 28 -0.78 -2.74 -2.21
N SER A 29 -1.88 -2.08 -2.59
CA SER A 29 -2.10 -0.65 -2.35
C SER A 29 -2.32 -0.37 -0.87
N GLU A 30 -3.12 -1.20 -0.19
CA GLU A 30 -3.34 -1.12 1.24
C GLU A 30 -2.07 -1.44 2.04
N LEU A 31 -1.34 -2.50 1.63
CA LEU A 31 -0.04 -2.82 2.20
C LEU A 31 0.97 -1.68 2.01
N PHE A 32 0.92 -0.97 0.88
CA PHE A 32 1.76 0.20 0.63
C PHE A 32 1.42 1.35 1.59
N VAL A 33 0.15 1.65 1.82
CA VAL A 33 -0.29 2.69 2.79
C VAL A 33 0.17 2.36 4.21
N LEU A 34 -0.03 1.12 4.65
CA LEU A 34 0.43 0.68 5.98
C LEU A 34 1.95 0.80 6.13
N ASN A 35 2.72 0.40 5.11
CA ASN A 35 4.18 0.57 5.12
C ASN A 35 4.60 2.04 5.13
N ALA A 36 3.93 2.90 4.36
CA ALA A 36 4.23 4.33 4.32
C ALA A 36 4.01 4.99 5.69
N ALA A 37 2.94 4.62 6.38
CA ALA A 37 2.65 5.09 7.74
C ALA A 37 3.68 4.56 8.75
N GLN A 38 3.94 3.25 8.76
CA GLN A 38 4.88 2.63 9.70
C GLN A 38 6.31 3.18 9.53
N CYS A 39 6.77 3.37 8.30
CA CYS A 39 8.12 3.89 8.01
C CYS A 39 8.23 5.42 8.14
N SER A 40 7.15 6.12 8.51
CA SER A 40 7.11 7.60 8.54
C SER A 40 7.60 8.22 7.24
N MET A 41 7.17 7.67 6.10
CA MET A 41 7.64 8.08 4.78
C MET A 41 7.34 9.57 4.54
N PRO A 42 8.31 10.39 4.08
CA PRO A 42 8.05 11.78 3.72
C PRO A 42 7.14 11.86 2.48
N LEU A 43 5.90 12.33 2.66
CA LEU A 43 4.89 12.36 1.61
C LEU A 43 4.85 13.69 0.86
N HIS A 44 5.99 14.21 0.40
CA HIS A 44 6.01 15.44 -0.37
C HIS A 44 5.48 15.22 -1.80
N VAL A 45 4.73 16.19 -2.33
CA VAL A 45 4.06 16.11 -3.64
C VAL A 45 5.07 15.89 -4.79
N ALA A 46 6.18 16.62 -4.80
CA ALA A 46 7.16 16.56 -5.90
C ALA A 46 7.85 15.18 -6.04
N PRO A 47 8.35 14.53 -4.97
CA PRO A 47 8.82 13.15 -5.05
C PRO A 47 7.74 12.15 -5.52
N LEU A 48 6.49 12.32 -5.11
CA LEU A 48 5.38 11.45 -5.53
C LEU A 48 5.05 11.63 -7.03
N LEU A 49 5.05 12.87 -7.53
CA LEU A 49 4.92 13.17 -8.97
C LEU A 49 6.04 12.51 -9.78
N ALA A 50 7.27 12.59 -9.29
CA ALA A 50 8.42 11.97 -9.94
C ALA A 50 8.28 10.45 -10.00
N ALA A 51 7.91 9.82 -8.87
CA ALA A 51 7.69 8.37 -8.77
C ALA A 51 6.54 7.87 -9.65
N ALA A 52 5.50 8.69 -9.87
CA ALA A 52 4.40 8.39 -10.78
C ALA A 52 4.77 8.54 -12.26
N GLY A 53 6.00 8.94 -12.60
CA GLY A 53 6.45 9.17 -13.97
C GLY A 53 5.85 10.43 -14.61
N LEU A 54 5.26 11.32 -13.82
CA LEU A 54 4.48 12.47 -14.29
C LEU A 54 5.30 13.75 -14.46
N HIS A 55 6.61 13.69 -14.21
CA HIS A 55 7.53 14.83 -14.35
C HIS A 55 8.06 15.04 -15.79
N ALA A 56 7.83 14.07 -16.70
CA ALA A 56 8.50 13.99 -17.99
C ALA A 56 7.66 14.48 -19.19
N SER A 57 6.37 14.77 -19.02
CA SER A 57 5.49 15.21 -20.11
C SER A 57 4.41 16.17 -19.59
N PRO A 58 4.01 17.21 -20.36
CA PRO A 58 2.97 18.12 -19.93
C PRO A 58 1.66 17.35 -19.70
N MET A 59 1.18 17.38 -18.46
CA MET A 59 -0.13 16.83 -18.09
C MET A 59 -1.23 17.83 -18.45
N SER A 60 -2.40 17.33 -18.83
CA SER A 60 -3.61 18.17 -18.87
C SER A 60 -3.98 18.62 -17.46
N ALA A 61 -4.59 19.80 -17.33
CA ALA A 61 -5.02 20.35 -16.05
C ALA A 61 -5.88 19.34 -15.26
N ASP A 62 -6.82 18.67 -15.92
CA ASP A 62 -7.69 17.65 -15.30
C ASP A 62 -6.91 16.49 -14.69
N ARG A 63 -5.83 16.04 -15.37
CA ARG A 63 -5.01 14.93 -14.85
C ARG A 63 -4.14 15.37 -13.68
N VAL A 64 -3.69 16.63 -13.66
CA VAL A 64 -2.98 17.21 -12.50
C VAL A 64 -3.92 17.24 -11.29
N VAL A 65 -5.16 17.73 -11.48
CA VAL A 65 -6.16 17.80 -10.40
C VAL A 65 -6.46 16.40 -9.84
N ALA A 66 -6.73 15.41 -10.71
CA ALA A 66 -6.99 14.05 -10.28
C ALA A 66 -5.81 13.45 -9.50
N PHE A 67 -4.58 13.66 -9.98
CA PHE A 67 -3.39 13.16 -9.30
C PHE A 67 -3.16 13.83 -7.94
N MET A 68 -3.36 15.15 -7.86
CA MET A 68 -3.29 15.88 -6.59
C MET A 68 -4.33 15.37 -5.58
N ASP A 69 -5.53 15.01 -6.04
CA ASP A 69 -6.56 14.44 -5.16
C ASP A 69 -6.15 13.05 -4.64
N HIS A 70 -5.55 12.21 -5.49
CA HIS A 70 -4.99 10.93 -5.05
C HIS A 70 -3.89 11.10 -4.01
N ILE A 71 -2.97 12.07 -4.19
CA ILE A 71 -1.94 12.38 -3.18
C ILE A 71 -2.58 12.84 -1.89
N ARG A 72 -3.56 13.74 -1.95
CA ARG A 72 -4.27 14.26 -0.77
C ARG A 72 -4.91 13.13 0.03
N ILE A 73 -5.63 12.23 -0.65
CA ILE A 73 -6.27 11.06 -0.02
C ILE A 73 -5.19 10.17 0.61
N PHE A 74 -4.10 9.90 -0.10
CA PHE A 74 -3.01 9.08 0.41
C PHE A 74 -2.37 9.67 1.68
N GLN A 75 -2.06 10.96 1.66
CA GLN A 75 -1.54 11.69 2.82
C GLN A 75 -2.51 11.63 4.00
N GLU A 76 -3.81 11.83 3.75
CA GLU A 76 -4.83 11.77 4.79
C GLU A 76 -4.91 10.39 5.46
N GLN A 77 -4.82 9.29 4.69
CA GLN A 77 -4.82 7.93 5.25
C GLN A 77 -3.58 7.68 6.12
N VAL A 78 -2.40 8.12 5.66
CA VAL A 78 -1.16 7.96 6.42
C VAL A 78 -1.19 8.76 7.73
N GLU A 79 -1.68 10.00 7.71
CA GLU A 79 -1.78 10.82 8.92
C GLU A 79 -2.80 10.26 9.92
N LYS A 80 -3.94 9.71 9.46
CA LYS A 80 -4.89 9.00 10.34
C LYS A 80 -4.23 7.83 11.07
N LEU A 81 -3.46 7.00 10.35
CA LEU A 81 -2.73 5.89 10.95
C LEU A 81 -1.68 6.35 11.97
N LYS A 82 -0.95 7.44 11.68
CA LYS A 82 0.02 8.01 12.62
C LYS A 82 -0.64 8.55 13.89
N ALA A 83 -1.80 9.19 13.76
CA ALA A 83 -2.55 9.75 14.89
C ALA A 83 -3.08 8.66 15.86
N LEU A 84 -3.23 7.42 15.38
CA LEU A 84 -3.61 6.28 16.21
C LEU A 84 -2.45 5.73 17.06
N HIS A 85 -1.21 6.20 16.85
CA HIS A 85 -0.02 5.72 17.54
C HIS A 85 0.16 4.19 17.47
N VAL A 86 -0.17 3.61 16.32
CA VAL A 86 -0.07 2.17 16.05
C VAL A 86 1.36 1.67 16.26
N ASP A 87 1.53 0.61 17.05
CA ASP A 87 2.84 0.03 17.30
C ASP A 87 3.26 -0.99 16.21
N SER A 88 4.50 -1.49 16.30
CA SER A 88 5.04 -2.42 15.29
C SER A 88 4.29 -3.76 15.20
N ALA A 89 3.79 -4.25 16.34
CA ALA A 89 3.03 -5.49 16.39
C ALA A 89 1.64 -5.29 15.78
N GLU A 90 0.96 -4.21 16.13
CA GLU A 90 -0.34 -3.83 15.56
C GLU A 90 -0.25 -3.61 14.04
N TYR A 91 0.79 -2.94 13.54
CA TYR A 91 1.04 -2.84 12.10
C TYR A 91 1.21 -4.21 11.43
N SER A 92 1.89 -5.15 12.10
CA SER A 92 2.05 -6.51 11.58
C SER A 92 0.70 -7.24 11.50
N CYS A 93 -0.15 -7.07 12.51
CA CYS A 93 -1.51 -7.61 12.52
C CYS A 93 -2.38 -6.97 11.42
N LEU A 94 -2.37 -5.65 11.28
CA LEU A 94 -3.13 -4.94 10.24
C LEU A 94 -2.71 -5.39 8.84
N LYS A 95 -1.41 -5.52 8.58
CA LYS A 95 -0.91 -6.04 7.30
C LYS A 95 -1.35 -7.49 7.06
N ALA A 96 -1.41 -8.32 8.11
CA ALA A 96 -1.88 -9.70 7.98
C ALA A 96 -3.38 -9.76 7.63
N ILE A 97 -4.20 -8.94 8.30
CA ILE A 97 -5.65 -8.81 8.00
C ILE A 97 -5.85 -8.40 6.54
N VAL A 98 -5.10 -7.40 6.07
CA VAL A 98 -5.13 -6.96 4.67
C VAL A 98 -4.67 -8.06 3.73
N LEU A 99 -3.52 -8.70 3.98
CA LEU A 99 -2.93 -9.70 3.09
C LEU A 99 -3.83 -10.94 2.93
N PHE A 100 -4.45 -11.40 4.01
CA PHE A 100 -5.36 -12.55 4.02
C PHE A 100 -6.83 -12.11 3.85
N THR A 101 -7.08 -11.18 2.93
CA THR A 101 -8.42 -10.70 2.63
C THR A 101 -9.33 -11.80 2.09
N SER A 102 -10.60 -11.78 2.50
CA SER A 102 -11.65 -12.67 1.98
C SER A 102 -12.18 -12.27 0.60
N ASP A 103 -11.83 -11.07 0.11
CA ASP A 103 -12.32 -10.56 -1.17
C ASP A 103 -11.69 -11.26 -2.38
N ALA A 104 -10.65 -12.06 -2.14
CA ALA A 104 -10.06 -12.93 -3.14
C ALA A 104 -10.97 -14.14 -3.43
N CYS A 105 -11.91 -13.97 -4.34
CA CYS A 105 -12.77 -15.05 -4.82
C CYS A 105 -11.98 -16.10 -5.63
N GLY A 106 -12.20 -17.39 -5.36
CA GLY A 106 -11.70 -18.48 -6.21
C GLY A 106 -10.25 -18.90 -5.98
N LEU A 107 -9.69 -18.63 -4.80
CA LEU A 107 -8.43 -19.22 -4.36
C LEU A 107 -8.60 -20.75 -4.18
N SER A 108 -7.52 -21.50 -4.41
CA SER A 108 -7.55 -22.96 -4.55
C SER A 108 -7.37 -23.74 -3.25
#